data_AF-A0A954J3E0-F1
#
_entry.id   AF-A0A954J3E0-F1
#
_cell.length_a   1.000
_cell.length_b   1.000
_cell.length_c   1.000
_cell.angle_alpha   90.00
_cell.angle_beta   90.00
_cell.angle_gamma   90.00
#
_symmetry.space_group_name_H-M   'P 1'
#
loop_
_entity.id
_entity.type
_entity.pdbx_description
1 polymer ?
#
loop_
_entity_poly.entity_id
_entity_poly.type
_entity_poly.pdbx_seq_one_letter_code
_entity_poly.pdbx_strand_id
1 'polypeptide(L)'
;MLGLEFQRASALFLLALPLVLWLLARRPRPPHERATGTLDIWREVLERSAARPTTRGRGVPPGLYALFLGLALGALALAGPRTHREAAPEWRVVLDTRASMYLPWREEAQSAGEDRRIDVALRAAREWIDGPALWTRFDGAHWESVRGLEPPPDWLRATNRTTTAMPWSEVDRADALWVTDRAPESREASWCASGGAHVDGIVGRVDGRLVELRDGARIELGAASPVRLVLDASLPRELRGLSEAWARERGIELVASGADLRVGSGASREGARVVLGDGWQLSGAAAQEPAGEVLWRDREGAAALATRTGQLQ
;
A
#
# COMPACT_ATOMS: atom_id res chain seq x y z
N MET A 1 -19.49 -5.93 -5.04
CA MET A 1 -18.85 -6.97 -4.20
C MET A 1 -17.89 -6.28 -3.25
N LEU A 2 -17.94 -6.52 -1.94
CA LEU A 2 -16.98 -5.96 -0.99
C LEU A 2 -15.66 -6.75 -1.09
N GLY A 3 -14.62 -6.14 -1.64
CA GLY A 3 -13.26 -6.69 -1.59
C GLY A 3 -12.75 -6.63 -0.15
N LEU A 4 -12.76 -7.76 0.55
CA LEU A 4 -12.14 -7.89 1.87
C LEU A 4 -10.77 -8.52 1.67
N GLU A 5 -9.72 -7.77 1.99
CA GLU A 5 -8.36 -8.27 2.06
C GLU A 5 -7.97 -8.49 3.52
N PHE A 6 -7.19 -9.52 3.80
CA PHE A 6 -6.71 -9.82 5.14
C PHE A 6 -5.19 -9.67 5.17
N GLN A 7 -4.68 -8.79 6.04
CA GLN A 7 -3.23 -8.57 6.18
C GLN A 7 -2.49 -9.85 6.55
N ARG A 8 -3.14 -10.75 7.29
CA ARG A 8 -2.60 -12.03 7.71
C ARG A 8 -3.60 -13.13 7.38
N ALA A 9 -3.65 -13.54 6.12
CA ALA A 9 -4.55 -14.60 5.67
C ALA A 9 -4.40 -15.90 6.48
N SER A 10 -3.20 -16.21 6.98
CA SER A 10 -2.95 -17.37 7.85
C SER A 10 -3.66 -17.29 9.21
N ALA A 11 -3.96 -16.10 9.73
CA ALA A 11 -4.73 -15.97 10.97
C ALA A 11 -6.18 -16.46 10.82
N LEU A 12 -6.70 -16.56 9.59
CA LEU A 12 -8.02 -17.14 9.32
C LEU A 12 -8.09 -18.62 9.72
N PHE A 13 -6.96 -19.34 9.78
CA PHE A 13 -6.95 -20.72 10.30
C PHE A 13 -7.41 -20.80 11.76
N LEU A 14 -7.29 -19.71 12.54
CA LEU A 14 -7.81 -19.67 13.91
C LEU A 14 -9.34 -19.75 13.98
N LEU A 15 -10.06 -19.48 12.88
CA LEU A 15 -11.51 -19.70 12.81
C LEU A 15 -11.89 -21.19 12.91
N ALA A 16 -10.95 -22.12 12.67
CA ALA A 16 -11.19 -23.54 12.88
C ALA A 16 -11.22 -23.93 14.38
N LEU A 17 -10.53 -23.17 15.25
CA LEU A 17 -10.46 -23.44 16.68
C LEU A 17 -11.83 -23.54 17.38
N PRO A 18 -12.77 -22.57 17.22
CA PRO A 18 -14.10 -22.69 17.83
C PRO A 18 -14.85 -23.94 17.35
N LEU A 19 -14.71 -24.34 16.08
CA LEU A 19 -15.34 -25.55 15.55
C LEU A 19 -14.78 -26.82 16.21
N VAL A 20 -13.46 -26.90 16.35
CA VAL A 20 -12.79 -28.04 17.02
C VAL A 20 -13.22 -28.13 18.48
N LEU A 21 -13.23 -27.01 19.21
CA LEU A 21 -13.69 -26.95 20.60
C LEU A 21 -15.16 -27.39 20.73
N TRP A 22 -16.01 -26.99 19.79
CA TRP A 22 -17.41 -27.41 19.74
C TRP A 22 -17.56 -28.92 19.50
N LEU A 23 -16.80 -29.50 18.56
CA LEU A 23 -16.78 -30.94 18.31
C LEU A 23 -16.28 -31.72 19.55
N LEU A 24 -15.24 -31.23 20.23
CA LEU A 24 -14.73 -31.82 21.47
C LEU A 24 -15.74 -31.73 22.61
N ALA A 25 -16.48 -30.62 22.72
CA ALA A 25 -17.52 -30.44 23.72
C ALA A 25 -18.72 -31.37 23.51
N ARG A 26 -18.98 -31.78 22.26
CA ARG A 26 -20.02 -32.76 21.91
C ARG A 26 -19.59 -34.21 22.14
N ARG A 27 -18.30 -34.49 22.32
CA ARG A 27 -17.86 -35.87 22.59
C ARG A 27 -18.48 -36.34 23.91
N PRO A 28 -19.05 -37.56 23.95
CA PRO A 28 -19.55 -38.13 25.18
C PRO A 28 -18.38 -38.23 26.16
N ARG A 29 -18.43 -37.42 27.23
CA ARG A 29 -17.46 -37.59 28.32
C ARG A 29 -17.85 -38.84 29.09
N PRO A 30 -16.92 -39.77 29.33
CA PRO A 30 -17.17 -40.86 30.26
C PRO A 30 -17.59 -40.24 31.59
N PRO A 31 -18.56 -40.84 32.30
CA PRO A 31 -18.94 -40.37 33.63
C PRO A 31 -17.68 -40.34 34.49
N HIS A 32 -17.40 -39.19 35.12
CA HIS A 32 -16.34 -39.15 36.11
C HIS A 32 -16.78 -40.03 37.27
N GLU A 33 -16.09 -41.16 37.46
CA GLU A 33 -16.19 -41.98 38.64
C GLU A 33 -15.71 -41.16 39.83
N ARG A 34 -16.61 -40.39 40.43
CA ARG A 34 -16.40 -39.88 41.78
C ARG A 34 -16.53 -41.10 42.68
N ALA A 35 -15.40 -41.56 43.22
CA ALA A 35 -15.33 -42.61 44.22
C ALA A 35 -16.02 -42.15 45.51
N THR A 36 -17.35 -42.12 45.50
CA THR A 36 -18.17 -42.03 46.71
C THR A 36 -18.38 -43.46 47.18
N GLY A 37 -17.76 -43.84 48.30
CA GLY A 37 -17.74 -45.20 48.87
C GLY A 37 -19.10 -45.68 49.41
N THR A 38 -20.12 -45.72 48.56
CA THR A 38 -21.48 -46.19 48.85
C THR A 38 -22.04 -46.96 47.65
N LEU A 39 -21.32 -48.00 47.23
CA LEU A 39 -21.61 -48.81 46.03
C LEU A 39 -22.96 -49.54 46.05
N ASP A 40 -23.51 -49.81 47.23
CA ASP A 40 -24.74 -50.60 47.35
C ASP A 40 -26.02 -49.76 47.16
N ILE A 41 -26.03 -48.51 47.62
CA ILE A 41 -27.18 -47.61 47.48
C ILE A 41 -27.41 -47.26 46.00
N TRP A 42 -26.35 -47.14 45.21
CA TRP A 42 -26.43 -46.81 43.79
C TRP A 42 -26.90 -47.98 42.92
N ARG A 43 -26.66 -49.23 43.34
CA ARG A 43 -27.10 -50.42 42.60
C ARG A 43 -28.64 -50.52 42.61
N GLU A 44 -29.26 -50.25 43.75
CA GLU A 44 -30.71 -50.26 43.92
C GLU A 44 -31.40 -49.10 43.17
N VAL A 45 -30.72 -47.95 43.04
CA VAL A 45 -31.22 -46.79 42.28
C VAL A 45 -31.07 -47.00 40.76
N LEU A 46 -30.01 -47.68 40.31
CA LEU A 46 -29.79 -48.01 38.89
C LEU A 46 -30.86 -48.98 38.35
N GLU A 47 -31.25 -49.98 39.13
CA GLU A 47 -32.33 -50.91 38.75
C GLU A 47 -33.69 -50.21 38.60
N ARG A 48 -33.99 -49.21 39.45
CA ARG A 48 -35.23 -48.42 39.34
C ARG A 48 -35.21 -47.35 38.25
N SER A 49 -34.03 -46.94 37.77
CA SER A 49 -33.89 -45.81 36.82
C SER A 49 -33.76 -46.23 35.36
N ALA A 50 -33.56 -47.52 35.06
CA ALA A 50 -33.34 -48.04 33.71
C ALA A 50 -34.54 -47.88 32.74
N ALA A 51 -35.73 -47.51 33.23
CA ALA A 51 -36.97 -47.54 32.45
C ALA A 51 -37.41 -46.19 31.82
N ARG A 52 -36.65 -45.10 31.94
CA ARG A 52 -37.00 -43.83 31.28
C ARG A 52 -35.92 -43.36 30.31
N PRO A 53 -36.16 -43.43 28.98
CA PRO A 53 -35.33 -42.73 28.02
C PRO A 53 -35.56 -41.22 28.21
N THR A 54 -34.76 -40.63 29.10
CA THR A 54 -34.69 -39.17 29.21
C THR A 54 -33.82 -38.67 28.07
N THR A 55 -34.42 -38.50 26.89
CA THR A 55 -33.89 -37.64 25.83
C THR A 55 -33.96 -36.19 26.29
N ARG A 56 -33.29 -35.85 27.41
CA ARG A 56 -32.99 -34.47 27.75
C ARG A 56 -31.93 -34.03 26.74
N GLY A 57 -32.39 -33.39 25.67
CA GLY A 57 -31.51 -32.70 24.75
C GLY A 57 -30.57 -31.83 25.58
N ARG A 58 -29.28 -32.18 25.59
CA ARG A 58 -28.25 -31.37 26.24
C ARG A 58 -28.12 -30.10 25.42
N GLY A 59 -28.99 -29.13 25.71
CA GLY A 59 -28.88 -27.78 25.19
C GLY A 59 -27.48 -27.27 25.51
N VAL A 60 -26.79 -26.76 24.50
CA VAL A 60 -25.49 -26.13 24.68
C VAL A 60 -25.70 -24.92 25.60
N PRO A 61 -24.96 -24.80 26.73
CA PRO A 61 -25.06 -23.65 27.61
C PRO A 61 -24.92 -22.33 26.82
N PRO A 62 -25.77 -21.32 27.05
CA PRO A 62 -25.76 -20.09 26.26
C PRO A 62 -24.40 -19.36 26.30
N GLY A 63 -23.65 -19.50 27.40
CA GLY A 63 -22.31 -18.92 27.54
C GLY A 63 -21.28 -19.47 26.54
N LEU A 64 -21.46 -20.68 26.00
CA LEU A 64 -20.56 -21.21 24.97
C LEU A 64 -20.75 -20.49 23.63
N TYR A 65 -21.96 -20.04 23.30
CA TYR A 65 -22.17 -19.23 22.08
C TYR A 65 -21.43 -17.89 22.18
N ALA A 66 -21.46 -17.24 23.35
CA ALA A 66 -20.72 -16.02 23.58
C ALA A 66 -19.20 -16.23 23.45
N LEU A 67 -18.67 -17.34 23.99
CA LEU A 67 -17.27 -17.71 23.86
C LEU A 67 -16.86 -17.93 22.38
N PHE A 68 -17.67 -18.67 21.62
CA PHE A 68 -17.39 -18.92 20.20
C PHE A 68 -17.44 -17.64 19.37
N LEU A 69 -18.41 -16.77 19.63
CA LEU A 69 -18.50 -15.47 18.97
C LEU A 69 -17.28 -14.61 19.29
N GLY A 70 -16.84 -14.57 20.55
CA GLY A 70 -15.64 -13.84 20.98
C GLY A 70 -14.36 -14.35 20.28
N LEU A 71 -14.20 -15.68 20.18
CA LEU A 71 -13.07 -16.30 19.47
C LEU A 71 -13.08 -15.96 17.96
N ALA A 72 -14.25 -16.01 17.33
CA ALA A 72 -14.39 -15.66 15.91
C ALA A 72 -14.06 -14.18 15.66
N LEU A 73 -14.55 -13.27 16.50
CA LEU A 73 -14.22 -11.85 16.42
C LEU A 73 -12.73 -11.58 16.69
N GLY A 74 -12.13 -12.29 17.65
CA GLY A 74 -10.69 -12.20 17.91
C GLY A 74 -9.85 -12.69 16.73
N ALA A 75 -10.22 -13.80 16.10
CA ALA A 75 -9.55 -14.31 14.90
C ALA A 75 -9.67 -13.34 13.72
N LEU A 76 -10.86 -12.75 13.53
CA LEU A 76 -11.06 -11.70 12.52
C LEU A 76 -10.21 -10.47 12.82
N ALA A 77 -10.18 -9.98 14.06
CA ALA A 77 -9.34 -8.86 14.45
C ALA A 77 -7.85 -9.13 14.20
N LEU A 78 -7.38 -10.35 14.50
CA LEU A 78 -6.01 -10.82 14.24
C LEU A 78 -5.68 -10.95 12.74
N ALA A 79 -6.67 -11.35 11.93
CA ALA A 79 -6.52 -11.41 10.47
C ALA A 79 -6.37 -10.01 9.85
N GLY A 80 -6.83 -8.97 10.56
CA GLY A 80 -6.72 -7.58 10.14
C GLY A 80 -7.49 -7.32 8.85
N PRO A 81 -8.83 -7.45 8.85
CA PRO A 81 -9.65 -7.16 7.68
C PRO A 81 -9.40 -5.72 7.27
N ARG A 82 -8.83 -5.56 6.09
CA ARG A 82 -8.77 -4.30 5.39
C ARG A 82 -9.93 -4.36 4.40
N THR A 83 -10.91 -3.48 4.60
CA THR A 83 -11.77 -3.14 3.50
C THR A 83 -10.86 -2.56 2.42
N HIS A 84 -10.95 -3.08 1.20
CA HIS A 84 -10.25 -2.51 0.05
C HIS A 84 -10.67 -1.04 -0.01
N ARG A 85 -9.84 -0.15 0.53
CA ARG A 85 -10.12 1.28 0.58
C ARG A 85 -9.72 1.83 -0.77
N GLU A 86 -10.48 1.45 -1.80
CA GLU A 86 -10.47 2.15 -3.08
C GLU A 86 -11.16 3.49 -2.87
N ALA A 87 -10.36 4.46 -2.45
CA ALA A 87 -10.28 5.78 -3.06
C ALA A 87 -9.19 6.58 -2.31
N ALA A 88 -7.98 6.53 -2.84
CA ALA A 88 -7.10 7.70 -2.80
C ALA A 88 -6.48 7.79 -4.20
N PRO A 89 -6.42 9.00 -4.78
CA PRO A 89 -5.90 10.14 -4.04
C PRO A 89 -6.80 11.37 -4.07
N GLU A 90 -7.14 11.84 -2.88
CA GLU A 90 -6.91 13.26 -2.61
C GLU A 90 -5.48 13.59 -3.01
N TRP A 91 -5.30 14.67 -3.77
CA TRP A 91 -4.00 15.24 -4.10
C TRP A 91 -3.03 15.12 -2.93
N ARG A 92 -1.89 14.46 -3.08
CA ARG A 92 -0.87 14.44 -2.02
C ARG A 92 0.06 15.60 -2.27
N VAL A 93 0.04 16.58 -1.38
CA VAL A 93 0.82 17.80 -1.55
C VAL A 93 1.84 17.87 -0.43
N VAL A 94 3.12 17.89 -0.79
CA VAL A 94 4.23 18.05 0.16
C VAL A 94 4.67 19.50 0.13
N LEU A 95 4.54 20.19 1.25
CA LEU A 95 4.90 21.59 1.40
C LEU A 95 6.31 21.73 1.99
N ASP A 96 7.18 22.41 1.27
CA ASP A 96 8.45 22.88 1.80
C ASP A 96 8.19 24.10 2.70
N THR A 97 8.57 23.96 3.97
CA THR A 97 8.45 25.01 4.98
C THR A 97 9.83 25.52 5.43
N ARG A 98 10.88 25.38 4.60
CA ARG A 98 12.19 25.98 4.86
C ARG A 98 12.11 27.50 4.82
N ALA A 99 13.06 28.15 5.50
CA ALA A 99 13.13 29.62 5.55
C ALA A 99 13.15 30.28 4.15
N SER A 100 13.74 29.61 3.15
CA SER A 100 13.80 30.12 1.78
C SER A 100 12.43 30.31 1.14
N MET A 101 11.44 29.46 1.48
CA MET A 101 10.07 29.54 0.97
C MET A 101 9.30 30.78 1.43
N TYR A 102 9.74 31.42 2.51
CA TYR A 102 9.11 32.62 3.04
C TYR A 102 9.78 33.91 2.57
N LEU A 103 10.84 33.82 1.76
CA LEU A 103 11.48 34.98 1.15
C LEU A 103 10.59 35.59 0.06
N PRO A 104 10.76 36.90 -0.24
CA PRO A 104 10.13 37.53 -1.39
C PRO A 104 10.42 36.75 -2.69
N TRP A 105 9.43 36.72 -3.58
CA TRP A 105 9.56 36.05 -4.87
C TRP A 105 10.66 36.65 -5.75
N ARG A 106 10.72 37.98 -5.82
CA ARG A 106 11.71 38.75 -6.59
C ARG A 106 12.65 39.50 -5.65
N GLU A 107 13.94 39.53 -5.96
CA GLU A 107 14.94 40.21 -5.12
C GLU A 107 14.77 41.74 -5.11
N GLU A 108 14.26 42.30 -6.20
CA GLU A 108 13.99 43.74 -6.37
C GLU A 108 12.75 44.22 -5.59
N ALA A 109 11.98 43.29 -5.02
CA ALA A 109 10.67 43.48 -4.42
C ALA A 109 10.69 43.58 -2.88
N GLN A 110 11.74 44.16 -2.29
CA GLN A 110 11.86 44.26 -0.82
C GLN A 110 10.87 45.26 -0.19
N SER A 111 10.08 45.98 -0.99
CA SER A 111 9.21 47.07 -0.52
C SER A 111 7.75 46.60 -0.41
N ALA A 112 7.30 46.37 0.82
CA ALA A 112 5.91 46.40 1.28
C ALA A 112 4.86 45.56 0.51
N GLY A 113 4.74 44.28 0.87
CA GLY A 113 3.50 43.50 0.66
C GLY A 113 3.48 42.58 -0.55
N GLU A 114 4.63 42.28 -1.16
CA GLU A 114 4.70 41.38 -2.32
C GLU A 114 4.66 39.89 -1.95
N ASP A 115 4.24 39.08 -2.92
CA ASP A 115 4.02 37.64 -2.79
C ASP A 115 5.31 36.92 -2.33
N ARG A 116 5.19 36.10 -1.28
CA ARG A 116 6.28 35.20 -0.86
C ARG A 116 6.37 34.03 -1.84
N ARG A 117 7.54 33.42 -1.93
CA ARG A 117 7.77 32.21 -2.74
C ARG A 117 6.71 31.13 -2.52
N ILE A 118 6.38 30.85 -1.26
CA ILE A 118 5.32 29.91 -0.88
C ILE A 118 3.93 30.32 -1.35
N ASP A 119 3.62 31.61 -1.40
CA ASP A 119 2.30 32.08 -1.85
C ASP A 119 2.15 31.92 -3.38
N VAL A 120 3.21 32.25 -4.13
CA VAL A 120 3.28 32.03 -5.59
C VAL A 120 3.19 30.54 -5.90
N ALA A 121 3.91 29.73 -5.13
CA ALA A 121 3.90 28.29 -5.27
C ALA A 121 2.51 27.69 -5.05
N LEU A 122 1.88 28.02 -3.92
CA LEU A 122 0.55 27.51 -3.61
C LEU A 122 -0.49 27.98 -4.62
N ARG A 123 -0.37 29.20 -5.15
CA ARG A 123 -1.23 29.68 -6.23
C ARG A 123 -1.12 28.79 -7.46
N ALA A 124 0.09 28.44 -7.90
CA ALA A 124 0.29 27.52 -9.01
C ALA A 124 -0.22 26.10 -8.70
N ALA A 125 0.03 25.59 -7.49
CA ALA A 125 -0.48 24.27 -7.09
C ALA A 125 -2.02 24.21 -7.12
N ARG A 126 -2.69 25.29 -6.66
CA ARG A 126 -4.17 25.40 -6.64
C ARG A 126 -4.79 25.41 -8.03
N GLU A 127 -4.06 25.82 -9.07
CA GLU A 127 -4.56 25.72 -10.46
C GLU A 127 -4.73 24.26 -10.89
N TRP A 128 -4.06 23.32 -10.23
CA TRP A 128 -4.12 21.91 -10.56
C TRP A 128 -4.95 21.10 -9.59
N ILE A 129 -4.93 21.45 -8.30
CA ILE A 129 -5.67 20.77 -7.24
C ILE A 129 -7.17 21.10 -7.36
N ASP A 130 -7.96 20.14 -7.82
CA ASP A 130 -9.41 20.25 -8.04
C ASP A 130 -10.26 19.56 -6.95
N GLY A 131 -9.72 19.44 -5.74
CA GLY A 131 -10.42 18.82 -4.63
C GLY A 131 -9.63 18.82 -3.32
N PRO A 132 -10.09 18.05 -2.32
CA PRO A 132 -9.34 17.88 -1.09
C PRO A 132 -7.97 17.25 -1.36
N ALA A 133 -6.99 17.70 -0.59
CA ALA A 133 -5.63 17.24 -0.64
C ALA A 133 -5.19 16.73 0.74
N LEU A 134 -4.29 15.74 0.73
CA LEU A 134 -3.48 15.39 1.88
C LEU A 134 -2.24 16.28 1.88
N TRP A 135 -2.34 17.41 2.56
CA TRP A 135 -1.24 18.32 2.80
C TRP A 135 -0.27 17.70 3.79
N THR A 136 1.02 17.72 3.47
CA THR A 136 2.07 17.13 4.29
C THR A 136 3.21 18.13 4.43
N ARG A 137 3.70 18.35 5.66
CA ARG A 137 4.92 19.15 5.92
C ARG A 137 5.87 18.39 6.83
N PHE A 138 7.14 18.81 6.82
CA PHE A 138 8.12 18.36 7.80
C PHE A 138 8.37 19.49 8.82
N ASP A 139 8.07 19.26 10.09
CA ASP A 139 8.19 20.27 11.16
C ASP A 139 9.61 20.44 11.74
N GLY A 140 10.57 19.70 11.15
CA GLY A 140 11.95 19.59 11.60
C GLY A 140 12.26 18.28 12.35
N ALA A 141 11.25 17.53 12.79
CA ALA A 141 11.41 16.25 13.48
C ALA A 141 10.49 15.15 12.94
N HIS A 142 9.26 15.50 12.57
CA HIS A 142 8.24 14.56 12.12
C HIS A 142 7.50 15.09 10.91
N TRP A 143 6.92 14.16 10.16
CA TRP A 143 5.93 14.46 9.14
C TRP A 143 4.57 14.72 9.77
N GLU A 144 3.98 15.85 9.44
CA GLU A 144 2.61 16.20 9.80
C GLU A 144 1.75 16.16 8.54
N SER A 145 0.61 15.48 8.59
CA SER A 145 -0.32 15.41 7.46
C SER A 145 -1.73 15.82 7.87
N VAL A 146 -2.34 16.71 7.09
CA VAL A 146 -3.70 17.20 7.30
C VAL A 146 -4.47 17.11 6.00
N ARG A 147 -5.70 16.60 6.10
CA ARG A 147 -6.64 16.50 4.99
C ARG A 147 -7.47 17.79 4.91
N GLY A 148 -7.52 18.41 3.73
CA GLY A 148 -8.32 19.62 3.53
C GLY A 148 -8.18 20.21 2.13
N LEU A 149 -8.98 21.22 1.82
CA LEU A 149 -8.88 21.98 0.57
C LEU A 149 -7.63 22.88 0.54
N GLU A 150 -7.13 23.26 1.71
CA GLU A 150 -6.01 24.19 1.89
C GLU A 150 -5.07 23.66 2.98
N PRO A 151 -3.76 23.97 2.92
CA PRO A 151 -2.86 23.65 4.02
C PRO A 151 -3.25 24.46 5.27
N PRO A 152 -2.98 23.94 6.47
CA PRO A 152 -3.21 24.68 7.71
C PRO A 152 -2.54 26.08 7.69
N PRO A 153 -3.25 27.16 8.08
CA PRO A 153 -2.70 28.52 7.97
C PRO A 153 -1.43 28.78 8.78
N ASP A 154 -1.19 28.02 9.85
CA ASP A 154 0.04 28.08 10.64
C ASP A 154 1.26 27.52 9.88
N TRP A 155 1.06 26.64 8.90
CA TRP A 155 2.14 26.15 8.02
C TRP A 155 2.65 27.25 7.09
N LEU A 156 1.82 28.24 6.79
CA LEU A 156 2.14 29.37 5.91
C LEU A 156 2.83 30.52 6.63
N ARG A 157 3.11 30.39 7.93
CA ARG A 157 3.86 31.38 8.71
C ARG A 157 5.32 30.95 8.77
N ALA A 158 6.22 31.91 8.60
CA ALA A 158 7.65 31.65 8.75
C ALA A 158 7.91 31.09 10.15
N THR A 159 8.55 29.92 10.21
CA THR A 159 8.97 29.35 11.47
C THR A 159 10.35 29.87 11.81
N ASN A 160 10.62 30.11 13.10
CA ASN A 160 11.98 30.44 13.56
C ASN A 160 12.91 29.21 13.57
N ARG A 161 12.42 28.04 13.14
CA ARG A 161 13.20 26.80 13.12
C ARG A 161 13.97 26.74 11.81
N THR A 162 15.29 26.75 11.92
CA THR A 162 16.18 26.52 10.79
C THR A 162 16.22 25.01 10.50
N THR A 163 15.22 24.49 9.79
CA THR A 163 15.27 23.12 9.29
C THR A 163 16.29 23.06 8.17
N THR A 164 17.43 22.40 8.42
CA THR A 164 18.57 22.39 7.49
C THR A 164 18.41 21.38 6.34
N ALA A 165 17.71 20.27 6.55
CA ALA A 165 17.44 19.29 5.50
C ALA A 165 16.06 18.64 5.69
N MET A 166 15.27 18.58 4.62
CA MET A 166 14.05 17.77 4.60
C MET A 166 14.39 16.37 4.08
N PRO A 167 13.88 15.29 4.71
CA PRO A 167 14.12 13.92 4.27
C PRO A 167 13.21 13.58 3.08
N TRP A 168 13.42 14.27 1.95
CA TRP A 168 12.60 14.20 0.74
C TRP A 168 12.35 12.77 0.24
N SER A 169 13.33 11.88 0.38
CA SER A 169 13.22 10.47 -0.02
C SER A 169 12.11 9.69 0.70
N GLU A 170 11.66 10.14 1.87
CA GLU A 170 10.58 9.49 2.61
C GLU A 170 9.19 9.76 2.01
N VAL A 171 9.07 10.85 1.25
CA VAL A 171 7.82 11.31 0.63
C VAL A 171 7.93 11.42 -0.90
N ASP A 172 9.03 10.92 -1.48
CA ASP A 172 9.27 10.82 -2.91
C ASP A 172 8.43 9.72 -3.52
N ARG A 173 7.44 10.14 -4.31
CA ARG A 173 6.43 9.27 -4.92
C ARG A 173 5.89 9.92 -6.19
N ALA A 174 5.59 9.07 -7.17
CA ALA A 174 4.94 9.45 -8.43
C ALA A 174 3.53 10.07 -8.30
N ASP A 175 2.93 10.09 -7.10
CA ASP A 175 1.62 10.70 -6.85
C ASP A 175 1.68 11.91 -5.90
N ALA A 176 2.88 12.45 -5.67
CA ALA A 176 3.10 13.59 -4.80
C ALA A 176 3.45 14.87 -5.59
N LEU A 177 2.76 15.96 -5.26
CA LEU A 177 3.04 17.31 -5.74
C LEU A 177 3.90 18.05 -4.71
N TRP A 178 5.12 18.49 -5.05
CA TRP A 178 6.01 19.17 -4.10
C TRP A 178 6.03 20.69 -4.29
N VAL A 179 5.51 21.41 -3.30
CA VAL A 179 5.51 22.87 -3.24
C VAL A 179 6.85 23.33 -2.64
N THR A 180 7.86 23.61 -3.46
CA THR A 180 9.23 23.96 -3.02
C THR A 180 9.94 24.93 -3.96
N ASP A 181 10.85 25.76 -3.44
CA ASP A 181 11.63 26.75 -4.20
C ASP A 181 12.91 26.19 -4.82
N ARG A 182 13.19 24.91 -4.63
CA ARG A 182 14.35 24.23 -5.19
C ARG A 182 13.94 22.95 -5.86
N ALA A 183 14.49 22.70 -7.05
CA ALA A 183 14.37 21.41 -7.70
C ALA A 183 14.88 20.33 -6.74
N PRO A 184 14.05 19.36 -6.37
CA PRO A 184 14.50 18.29 -5.51
C PRO A 184 15.46 17.37 -6.24
N GLU A 185 16.33 16.67 -5.50
CA GLU A 185 17.09 15.52 -6.01
C GLU A 185 16.21 14.26 -6.18
N SER A 186 14.90 14.47 -6.36
CA SER A 186 13.87 13.44 -6.45
C SER A 186 14.07 12.55 -7.69
N ARG A 187 13.64 11.29 -7.57
CA ARG A 187 13.60 10.33 -8.68
C ARG A 187 12.18 10.07 -9.18
N GLU A 188 11.14 10.49 -8.46
CA GLU A 188 9.76 10.06 -8.72
C GLU A 188 8.70 11.18 -8.64
N ALA A 189 8.89 12.23 -7.84
CA ALA A 189 7.94 13.33 -7.69
C ALA A 189 8.06 14.39 -8.80
N SER A 190 6.91 14.91 -9.24
CA SER A 190 6.81 15.63 -10.53
C SER A 190 6.57 17.13 -10.41
N TRP A 191 7.01 17.81 -9.34
CA TRP A 191 6.90 19.27 -9.32
C TRP A 191 7.77 20.03 -8.31
N CYS A 192 8.02 21.31 -8.61
CA CYS A 192 8.64 22.33 -7.78
C CYS A 192 8.04 23.68 -8.20
N ALA A 193 7.18 24.33 -7.40
CA ALA A 193 7.07 25.78 -7.48
C ALA A 193 7.59 26.42 -6.21
N SER A 194 8.62 27.22 -6.38
CA SER A 194 8.46 28.62 -6.64
C SER A 194 9.57 29.01 -7.62
N GLY A 195 9.30 29.02 -8.93
CA GLY A 195 10.17 29.71 -9.90
C GLY A 195 11.34 28.92 -10.41
N GLY A 196 11.50 27.69 -9.91
CA GLY A 196 12.16 26.65 -10.67
C GLY A 196 11.34 26.30 -11.92
N ALA A 197 12.03 25.74 -12.92
CA ALA A 197 11.38 25.11 -14.05
C ALA A 197 10.45 23.98 -13.56
N HIS A 198 9.31 23.80 -14.23
CA HIS A 198 8.49 22.62 -14.03
C HIS A 198 9.30 21.37 -14.39
N VAL A 199 9.03 20.27 -13.68
CA VAL A 199 9.57 18.95 -14.02
C VAL A 199 8.40 18.12 -14.49
N ASP A 200 8.50 17.53 -15.67
CA ASP A 200 7.44 16.71 -16.24
C ASP A 200 7.26 15.42 -15.44
N GLY A 201 6.01 14.97 -15.30
CA GLY A 201 5.69 13.68 -14.69
C GLY A 201 4.30 13.60 -14.05
N ILE A 202 4.00 12.47 -13.42
CA ILE A 202 2.72 12.21 -12.76
C ILE A 202 2.62 13.02 -11.45
N VAL A 203 1.54 13.77 -11.28
CA VAL A 203 1.30 14.62 -10.11
C VAL A 203 0.14 14.19 -9.24
N GLY A 204 -0.68 13.26 -9.72
CA GLY A 204 -1.82 12.75 -8.94
C GLY A 204 -2.79 11.94 -9.77
N ARG A 205 -3.99 11.75 -9.21
CA ARG A 205 -5.14 11.22 -9.94
C ARG A 205 -6.38 12.03 -9.65
N VAL A 206 -7.19 12.24 -10.68
CA VAL A 206 -8.49 12.94 -10.60
C VAL A 206 -9.54 12.00 -11.19
N ASP A 207 -10.59 11.70 -10.42
CA ASP A 207 -11.65 10.75 -10.83
C ASP A 207 -11.10 9.40 -11.34
N GLY A 208 -10.03 8.91 -10.71
CA GLY A 208 -9.35 7.66 -11.08
C GLY A 208 -8.43 7.75 -12.29
N ARG A 209 -8.31 8.91 -12.95
CA ARG A 209 -7.41 9.17 -14.07
C ARG A 209 -6.08 9.71 -13.57
N LEU A 210 -4.96 9.26 -14.12
CA LEU A 210 -3.66 9.85 -13.82
C LEU A 210 -3.60 11.26 -14.40
N VAL A 211 -3.01 12.18 -13.63
CA VAL A 211 -2.73 13.54 -14.10
C VAL A 211 -1.22 13.67 -14.23
N GLU A 212 -0.78 14.00 -15.44
CA GLU A 212 0.60 14.28 -15.78
C GLU A 212 0.77 15.80 -15.98
N LEU A 213 1.83 16.37 -15.44
CA LEU A 213 2.32 17.67 -15.90
C LEU A 213 3.32 17.45 -17.01
N ARG A 214 3.11 18.11 -18.14
CA ARG A 214 4.05 18.10 -19.26
C ARG A 214 4.13 19.48 -19.89
N ASP A 215 5.33 20.04 -20.00
CA ASP A 215 5.58 21.38 -20.53
C ASP A 215 4.76 22.47 -19.80
N GLY A 216 4.55 22.29 -18.50
CA GLY A 216 3.74 23.18 -17.66
C GLY A 216 2.22 23.07 -17.89
N ALA A 217 1.77 22.15 -18.74
CA ALA A 217 0.36 21.87 -18.96
C ALA A 217 -0.12 20.66 -18.16
N ARG A 218 -1.33 20.75 -17.61
CA ARG A 218 -2.04 19.62 -17.00
C ARG A 218 -2.60 18.72 -18.11
N ILE A 219 -2.11 17.50 -18.19
CA ILE A 219 -2.60 16.45 -19.09
C ILE A 219 -3.33 15.41 -18.25
N GLU A 220 -4.65 15.34 -18.40
CA GLU A 220 -5.40 14.19 -17.91
C GLU A 220 -5.14 13.01 -18.82
N LEU A 221 -4.43 12.02 -18.30
CA LEU A 221 -4.32 10.73 -18.95
C LEU A 221 -5.69 10.07 -18.80
N GLY A 222 -6.52 10.24 -19.84
CA GLY A 222 -7.89 9.74 -19.91
C GLY A 222 -7.95 8.29 -19.43
N ALA A 223 -9.03 7.93 -18.72
CA ALA A 223 -9.25 6.64 -18.05
C ALA A 223 -8.40 5.57 -18.72
N ALA A 224 -7.25 5.29 -18.10
CA ALA A 224 -6.14 4.68 -18.80
C ALA A 224 -6.70 3.53 -19.62
N SER A 225 -6.58 3.59 -20.95
CA SER A 225 -6.63 2.34 -21.70
C SER A 225 -5.69 1.43 -20.92
N PRO A 226 -6.20 0.30 -20.39
CA PRO A 226 -5.49 -0.46 -19.37
C PRO A 226 -4.06 -0.62 -19.85
N VAL A 227 -3.09 -0.15 -19.06
CA VAL A 227 -1.70 -0.01 -19.52
C VAL A 227 -1.33 -1.27 -20.27
N ARG A 228 -0.96 -1.12 -21.54
CA ARG A 228 -0.79 -2.27 -22.42
C ARG A 228 0.65 -2.75 -22.36
N LEU A 229 0.85 -3.97 -21.89
CA LEU A 229 2.15 -4.63 -21.79
C LEU A 229 2.34 -5.58 -22.97
N VAL A 230 3.43 -5.40 -23.72
CA VAL A 230 3.89 -6.36 -24.74
C VAL A 230 5.11 -7.07 -24.18
N LEU A 231 5.03 -8.40 -24.18
CA LEU A 231 6.14 -9.29 -23.83
C LEU A 231 6.76 -9.82 -25.12
N ASP A 232 8.04 -9.52 -25.35
CA ASP A 232 8.80 -10.06 -26.47
C ASP A 232 8.67 -11.60 -26.53
N ALA A 233 8.47 -12.12 -27.73
CA ALA A 233 8.45 -13.55 -28.00
C ALA A 233 9.75 -14.23 -27.55
N SER A 234 10.87 -13.51 -27.52
CA SER A 234 12.17 -14.01 -27.09
C SER A 234 12.36 -14.10 -25.57
N LEU A 235 11.40 -13.61 -24.76
CA LEU A 235 11.48 -13.72 -23.31
C LEU A 235 11.47 -15.19 -22.86
N PRO A 236 12.44 -15.61 -22.03
CA PRO A 236 12.36 -16.88 -21.31
C PRO A 236 11.02 -17.06 -20.60
N ARG A 237 10.56 -18.31 -20.52
CA ARG A 237 9.21 -18.67 -20.03
C ARG A 237 8.97 -18.16 -18.60
N GLU A 238 10.01 -18.17 -17.78
CA GLU A 238 10.01 -17.72 -16.39
C GLU A 238 9.80 -16.21 -16.30
N LEU A 239 10.49 -15.45 -17.17
CA LEU A 239 10.36 -13.99 -17.25
C LEU A 239 8.97 -13.59 -17.72
N ARG A 240 8.48 -14.29 -18.74
CA ARG A 240 7.12 -14.13 -19.24
C ARG A 240 6.11 -14.38 -18.13
N GLY A 241 6.22 -15.51 -17.41
CA GLY A 241 5.31 -15.85 -16.32
C GLY A 241 5.30 -14.82 -15.18
N LEU A 242 6.47 -14.30 -14.81
CA LEU A 242 6.59 -13.24 -13.81
C LEU A 242 5.95 -11.93 -14.29
N SER A 243 6.25 -11.49 -15.52
CA SER A 243 5.68 -10.27 -16.09
C SER A 243 4.16 -10.37 -16.26
N GLU A 244 3.63 -11.54 -16.63
CA GLU A 244 2.19 -11.80 -16.72
C GLU A 244 1.51 -11.76 -15.35
N ALA A 245 2.12 -12.36 -14.33
CA ALA A 245 1.60 -12.32 -12.96
C ALA A 245 1.59 -10.89 -12.39
N TRP A 246 2.69 -10.16 -12.61
CA TRP A 246 2.83 -8.75 -12.24
C TRP A 246 1.79 -7.86 -12.93
N ALA A 247 1.57 -8.06 -14.23
CA ALA A 247 0.59 -7.32 -15.00
C ALA A 247 -0.83 -7.59 -14.50
N ARG A 248 -1.16 -8.86 -14.25
CA ARG A 248 -2.47 -9.28 -13.74
C ARG A 248 -2.79 -8.69 -12.36
N GLU A 249 -1.82 -8.70 -11.45
CA GLU A 249 -1.95 -8.10 -10.11
C GLU A 249 -2.25 -6.59 -10.20
N ARG A 250 -1.78 -5.92 -11.25
CA ARG A 250 -1.88 -4.46 -11.44
C ARG A 250 -2.97 -4.03 -12.43
N GLY A 251 -3.78 -4.96 -12.95
CA GLY A 251 -4.82 -4.66 -13.94
C GLY A 251 -4.28 -4.16 -15.28
N ILE A 252 -3.05 -4.53 -15.63
CA ILE A 252 -2.36 -4.18 -16.87
C ILE A 252 -2.75 -5.19 -17.95
N GLU A 253 -3.16 -4.71 -19.12
CA GLU A 253 -3.59 -5.57 -20.22
C GLU A 253 -2.38 -6.09 -20.99
N LEU A 254 -2.28 -7.41 -21.16
CA LEU A 254 -1.28 -8.02 -22.04
C LEU A 254 -1.78 -7.95 -23.47
N VAL A 255 -1.03 -7.29 -24.35
CA VAL A 255 -1.38 -7.18 -25.78
C VAL A 255 -0.28 -7.76 -26.66
N ALA A 256 -0.66 -8.20 -27.86
CA ALA A 256 0.29 -8.73 -28.83
C ALA A 256 1.11 -7.62 -29.54
N SER A 257 0.56 -6.41 -29.64
CA SER A 257 1.20 -5.26 -30.28
C SER A 257 0.56 -3.95 -29.80
N GLY A 258 1.28 -2.82 -29.93
CA GLY A 258 0.76 -1.50 -29.55
C GLY A 258 0.78 -1.21 -28.04
N ALA A 259 1.83 -1.70 -27.36
CA ALA A 259 2.04 -1.49 -25.93
C ALA A 259 2.46 -0.06 -25.55
N ASP A 260 2.09 0.31 -24.33
CA ASP A 260 2.67 1.42 -23.57
C ASP A 260 3.97 0.96 -22.86
N LEU A 261 4.08 -0.33 -22.52
CA LEU A 261 5.25 -0.95 -21.88
C LEU A 261 5.76 -2.16 -22.68
N ARG A 262 7.06 -2.19 -22.97
CA ARG A 262 7.72 -3.33 -23.64
C ARG A 262 8.75 -3.98 -22.75
N VAL A 263 8.63 -5.29 -22.59
CA VAL A 263 9.60 -6.15 -21.91
C VAL A 263 10.22 -7.03 -22.98
N GLY A 264 11.54 -7.00 -23.11
CA GLY A 264 12.25 -7.83 -24.09
C GLY A 264 13.64 -8.22 -23.62
N SER A 265 14.17 -9.29 -24.19
CA SER A 265 15.56 -9.68 -24.00
C SER A 265 16.42 -8.87 -24.98
N GLY A 266 17.04 -7.79 -24.51
CA GLY A 266 18.10 -7.16 -25.30
C GLY A 266 19.23 -8.17 -25.50
N ALA A 267 19.67 -8.39 -26.74
CA ALA A 267 20.86 -9.17 -27.05
C ALA A 267 22.13 -8.40 -26.63
N SER A 268 22.26 -8.11 -25.33
CA SER A 268 23.52 -7.85 -24.69
C SER A 268 23.91 -9.13 -23.97
N ARG A 269 25.14 -9.59 -24.14
CA ARG A 269 25.72 -10.72 -23.41
C ARG A 269 25.73 -10.51 -21.87
N GLU A 270 25.21 -9.39 -21.37
CA GLU A 270 25.20 -8.98 -19.96
C GLU A 270 23.80 -8.72 -19.36
N GLY A 271 22.72 -9.21 -19.99
CA GLY A 271 21.41 -9.31 -19.33
C GLY A 271 20.30 -8.41 -19.88
N ALA A 272 19.06 -8.76 -19.57
CA ALA A 272 17.86 -8.04 -19.97
C ALA A 272 17.61 -6.85 -19.01
N ARG A 273 17.25 -5.69 -19.55
CA ARG A 273 16.88 -4.50 -18.76
C ARG A 273 15.44 -4.14 -19.08
N VAL A 274 14.60 -4.08 -18.06
CA VAL A 274 13.21 -3.65 -18.18
C VAL A 274 13.07 -2.32 -17.44
N VAL A 275 12.75 -1.26 -18.18
CA VAL A 275 12.48 0.07 -17.61
C VAL A 275 10.99 0.33 -17.82
N LEU A 276 10.24 0.57 -16.74
CA LEU A 276 8.81 0.87 -16.81
C LEU A 276 8.62 2.38 -16.59
N GLY A 277 7.68 2.98 -17.32
CA GLY A 277 7.49 4.45 -17.41
C GLY A 277 6.79 5.12 -16.22
N ASP A 278 6.55 4.39 -15.13
CA ASP A 278 5.78 4.82 -13.94
C ASP A 278 6.64 4.94 -12.67
N GLY A 279 7.96 5.10 -12.83
CA GLY A 279 8.93 5.16 -11.73
C GLY A 279 9.48 3.80 -11.30
N TRP A 280 8.93 2.69 -11.80
CA TRP A 280 9.44 1.35 -11.48
C TRP A 280 10.56 0.93 -12.44
N GLN A 281 11.66 0.43 -11.88
CA GLN A 281 12.74 -0.18 -12.66
C GLN A 281 12.90 -1.65 -12.27
N LEU A 282 12.79 -2.55 -13.25
CA LEU A 282 13.11 -3.97 -13.07
C LEU A 282 14.40 -4.25 -13.87
N SER A 283 15.54 -4.12 -13.20
CA SER A 283 16.82 -4.55 -13.75
C SER A 283 17.18 -5.92 -13.19
N GLY A 284 17.41 -6.91 -14.06
CA GLY A 284 17.94 -8.18 -13.61
C GLY A 284 18.61 -8.93 -14.74
N ALA A 285 19.80 -9.46 -14.48
CA ALA A 285 20.46 -10.36 -15.40
C ALA A 285 19.97 -11.79 -15.12
N ALA A 286 19.55 -12.51 -16.17
CA ALA A 286 19.36 -13.94 -16.09
C ALA A 286 20.72 -14.61 -16.32
N ALA A 287 21.32 -15.15 -15.25
CA ALA A 287 22.46 -16.05 -15.38
C ALA A 287 21.96 -17.50 -15.34
N GLN A 288 22.38 -18.33 -16.29
CA GLN A 288 22.09 -19.75 -16.26
C GLN A 288 23.07 -20.42 -15.30
N GLU A 289 22.61 -20.89 -14.14
CA GLU A 289 23.44 -21.70 -13.26
C GLU A 289 23.63 -23.11 -13.84
N PRO A 290 24.74 -23.82 -13.51
CA PRO A 290 25.01 -25.17 -14.01
C PRO A 290 23.94 -26.21 -13.64
N ALA A 291 23.02 -25.88 -12.72
CA ALA A 291 21.85 -26.70 -12.36
C ALA A 291 20.58 -26.38 -13.17
N GLY A 292 20.61 -25.44 -14.12
CA GLY A 292 19.46 -25.05 -14.95
C GLY A 292 18.46 -24.12 -14.26
N GLU A 293 18.78 -23.61 -13.07
CA GLU A 293 17.95 -22.65 -12.34
C GLU A 293 18.31 -21.21 -12.77
N VAL A 294 17.28 -20.41 -13.09
CA VAL A 294 17.45 -18.99 -13.45
C VAL A 294 17.34 -18.17 -12.18
N LEU A 295 18.48 -17.75 -11.64
CA LEU A 295 18.55 -16.85 -10.50
C LEU A 295 18.71 -15.41 -10.99
N TRP A 296 17.74 -14.60 -10.61
CA TRP A 296 17.76 -13.18 -10.87
C TRP A 296 18.80 -12.52 -10.00
N ARG A 297 19.78 -11.88 -10.62
CA ARG A 297 20.78 -11.11 -9.89
C ARG A 297 20.83 -9.67 -10.36
N ASP A 298 21.04 -8.77 -9.44
CA ASP A 298 21.34 -7.38 -9.73
C ASP A 298 22.76 -7.21 -10.30
N ARG A 299 23.23 -5.97 -10.46
CA ARG A 299 24.59 -5.68 -10.93
C ARG A 299 25.69 -6.13 -9.97
N GLU A 300 25.36 -6.37 -8.71
CA GLU A 300 26.29 -6.75 -7.63
C GLU A 300 26.24 -8.26 -7.32
N GLY A 301 25.31 -9.00 -7.94
CA GLY A 301 25.16 -10.44 -7.79
C GLY A 301 24.14 -10.89 -6.73
N ALA A 302 23.38 -9.98 -6.11
CA ALA A 302 22.35 -10.30 -5.12
C ALA A 302 20.99 -10.59 -5.77
N ALA A 303 20.15 -11.39 -5.10
CA ALA A 303 18.87 -11.83 -5.65
C ALA A 303 17.95 -10.64 -5.95
N ALA A 304 17.63 -10.38 -7.22
CA ALA A 304 16.83 -9.22 -7.58
C ALA A 304 15.35 -9.44 -7.21
N LEU A 305 14.90 -8.73 -6.19
CA LEU A 305 13.49 -8.51 -5.87
C LEU A 305 12.99 -7.25 -6.59
N ALA A 306 11.76 -7.29 -7.11
CA ALA A 306 11.11 -6.10 -7.65
C ALA A 306 10.92 -5.06 -6.54
N THR A 307 11.73 -4.01 -6.52
CA THR A 307 11.61 -2.92 -5.56
C THR A 307 10.96 -1.71 -6.23
N ARG A 308 10.13 -0.99 -5.44
CA ARG A 308 9.43 0.23 -5.87
C ARG A 308 10.38 1.37 -6.22
N THR A 309 11.58 1.30 -5.69
CA THR A 309 12.63 2.30 -5.73
C THR A 309 13.90 1.55 -6.11
N GLY A 310 14.66 2.02 -7.09
CA GLY A 310 15.89 1.36 -7.57
C GLY A 310 17.00 1.22 -6.52
N GLN A 311 16.78 0.40 -5.50
CA GLN A 311 17.71 -0.06 -4.48
C GLN A 311 17.56 -1.55 -4.29
N LEU A 312 18.72 -2.16 -4.15
CA LEU A 312 18.95 -3.58 -3.92
C LEU A 312 18.99 -3.78 -2.40
N GLN A 313 18.36 -4.85 -1.93
CA GLN A 313 18.63 -5.42 -0.61
C GLN A 313 19.32 -6.75 -0.80
#